data_AF-U9U2F6-F1
#
_entry.id   AF-U9U2F6-F1
#
_cell.length_a   1.000
_cell.length_b   1.000
_cell.length_c   1.000
_cell.angle_alpha   90.00
_cell.angle_beta   90.00
_cell.angle_gamma   90.00
#
_symmetry.space_group_name_H-M   'P 1'
#
loop_
_entity.id
_entity.type
_entity.pdbx_description
1 polymer ?
#
loop_
_entity_poly.entity_id
_entity_poly.type
_entity_poly.pdbx_seq_one_letter_code
_entity_poly.pdbx_strand_id
1 'polypeptide(L)'
;TNIVYMCSLQDNLSMLFNDSDEPTYIAGVTSIGLDSATKTKMSKELGEWLEKELKASNDRGYIFYYGVDPANVGYKGSLIGQL
;
A
#
# COMPACT_ATOMS: atom_id res chain seq x y z
N THR A 1 -8.93 -16.31 3.47
CA THR A 1 -8.81 -15.44 4.66
C THR A 1 -9.06 -14.03 4.21
N ASN A 2 -10.02 -13.31 4.80
CA ASN A 2 -10.25 -11.90 4.45
C ASN A 2 -9.09 -11.08 5.00
N ILE A 3 -8.36 -10.38 4.12
CA ILE A 3 -7.29 -9.47 4.51
C ILE A 3 -7.98 -8.17 4.95
N VAL A 4 -7.76 -7.76 6.20
CA VAL A 4 -8.23 -6.46 6.71
C VAL A 4 -7.11 -5.46 6.50
N TYR A 5 -7.38 -4.44 5.67
CA TYR A 5 -6.47 -3.34 5.45
C TYR A 5 -6.78 -2.20 6.43
N MET A 6 -5.75 -1.66 7.07
CA MET A 6 -5.84 -0.36 7.74
C MET A 6 -5.30 0.68 6.77
N CYS A 7 -6.12 1.67 6.41
CA CYS A 7 -5.79 2.67 5.41
C CYS A 7 -5.83 4.07 6.00
N SER A 8 -4.86 4.90 5.64
CA SER A 8 -4.91 6.35 5.78
C SER A 8 -4.89 6.97 4.38
N LEU A 9 -5.78 7.93 4.13
CA LEU A 9 -5.85 8.64 2.85
C LEU A 9 -5.44 10.09 3.05
N GLN A 10 -4.64 10.60 2.12
CA GLN A 10 -4.42 12.03 1.92
C GLN A 10 -4.87 12.33 0.49
N ASP A 11 -5.79 13.26 0.32
CA ASP A 11 -6.35 13.65 -0.97
C ASP A 11 -6.07 15.12 -1.29
N ASN A 12 -6.41 15.55 -2.52
CA ASN A 12 -6.25 16.93 -3.01
C ASN A 12 -4.81 17.48 -2.93
N LEU A 13 -3.82 16.59 -3.01
CA LEU A 13 -2.42 16.99 -3.09
C LEU A 13 -2.07 17.45 -4.50
N SER A 14 -1.25 18.50 -4.61
CA SER A 14 -0.60 18.86 -5.87
C SER A 14 0.58 17.94 -6.11
N MET A 15 0.47 17.06 -7.11
CA MET A 15 1.48 16.06 -7.43
C MET A 15 1.86 16.15 -8.91
N LEU A 16 3.15 15.95 -9.20
CA LEU A 16 3.66 15.78 -10.55
C LEU A 16 4.24 14.37 -10.66
N PHE A 17 3.85 13.65 -11.71
CA PHE A 17 4.36 12.32 -12.02
C PHE A 17 4.74 12.27 -13.50
N ASN A 18 6.02 12.01 -13.78
CA ASN A 18 6.60 12.07 -15.14
C ASN A 18 6.18 13.35 -15.89
N ASP A 19 6.45 14.51 -15.29
CA ASP A 19 6.15 15.85 -15.83
C ASP A 19 4.67 16.13 -16.17
N SER A 20 3.74 15.35 -15.59
CA SER A 20 2.30 15.50 -15.79
C SER A 20 1.56 15.56 -14.44
N ASP A 21 0.55 16.42 -14.37
CA ASP A 21 -0.36 16.63 -13.23
C ASP A 21 -1.67 15.82 -13.34
N GLU A 22 -1.79 14.96 -14.34
CA GLU A 22 -2.91 14.01 -14.47
C GLU A 22 -3.00 13.12 -13.21
N PRO A 23 -4.19 12.57 -12.88
CA PRO A 23 -4.40 11.77 -11.67
C PRO A 23 -3.29 10.74 -11.43
N THR A 24 -2.73 10.76 -10.21
CA THR A 24 -1.59 9.93 -9.80
C THR A 24 -1.75 9.52 -8.34
N TYR A 25 -1.03 8.48 -7.93
CA TYR A 25 -1.05 8.01 -6.55
C TYR A 25 0.35 7.63 -6.04
N ILE A 26 0.53 7.79 -4.73
CA ILE A 26 1.60 7.14 -3.97
C ILE A 26 0.92 6.32 -2.89
N ALA A 27 1.12 5.01 -2.92
CA ALA A 27 0.60 4.08 -1.92
C ALA A 27 1.73 3.48 -1.10
N GLY A 28 1.48 3.28 0.19
CA GLY A 28 2.38 2.57 1.10
C GLY A 28 1.66 1.38 1.71
N VAL A 29 2.26 0.19 1.62
CA VAL A 29 1.76 -1.04 2.22
C VAL A 29 2.76 -1.51 3.26
N THR A 30 2.34 -1.50 4.51
CA THR A 30 3.16 -1.95 5.64
C THR A 30 2.56 -3.22 6.22
N SER A 31 3.31 -4.32 6.24
CA SER A 31 2.82 -5.59 6.81
C SER A 31 3.97 -6.50 7.24
N ILE A 32 3.66 -7.41 8.17
CA ILE A 32 4.47 -8.58 8.48
C ILE A 32 4.31 -9.59 7.34
N GLY A 33 5.39 -10.28 6.96
CA GLY A 33 5.33 -11.42 6.03
C GLY A 33 5.22 -11.08 4.54
N LEU A 34 5.62 -9.88 4.12
CA LEU A 34 5.60 -9.48 2.71
C LEU A 34 6.74 -10.13 1.90
N ASP A 35 6.44 -11.27 1.27
CA ASP A 35 7.33 -11.90 0.28
C ASP A 35 7.13 -11.33 -1.14
N SER A 36 8.00 -11.73 -2.09
CA SER A 36 7.99 -11.22 -3.46
C SER A 36 6.71 -11.58 -4.22
N ALA A 37 6.21 -12.80 -4.03
CA ALA A 37 4.99 -13.27 -4.71
C ALA A 37 3.75 -12.50 -4.24
N THR A 38 3.64 -12.28 -2.92
CA THR A 38 2.58 -11.50 -2.30
C THR A 38 2.61 -10.05 -2.78
N LYS A 39 3.79 -9.41 -2.77
CA LYS A 39 3.96 -8.04 -3.28
C LYS A 39 3.54 -7.91 -4.75
N THR A 40 3.92 -8.88 -5.58
CA THR A 40 3.55 -8.90 -7.00
C THR A 40 2.03 -9.01 -7.19
N LYS A 41 1.40 -9.94 -6.47
CA LYS A 41 -0.07 -10.10 -6.49
C LYS A 41 -0.78 -8.84 -6.00
N MET A 42 -0.33 -8.27 -4.88
CA MET A 42 -0.90 -7.05 -4.31
C MET A 42 -0.74 -5.85 -5.26
N SER A 43 0.39 -5.71 -5.95
CA SER A 43 0.58 -4.60 -6.89
C SER A 43 -0.44 -4.63 -8.02
N LYS A 44 -0.76 -5.84 -8.51
CA LYS A 44 -1.80 -6.01 -9.52
C LYS A 44 -3.17 -5.64 -8.97
N GLU A 45 -3.58 -6.26 -7.87
CA GLU A 45 -4.93 -6.08 -7.30
C GLU A 45 -5.18 -4.64 -6.81
N LEU A 46 -4.18 -4.02 -6.16
CA LEU A 46 -4.26 -2.63 -5.74
C LEU A 46 -4.23 -1.68 -6.93
N GLY A 47 -3.40 -1.94 -7.94
CA GLY A 47 -3.37 -1.14 -9.17
C GLY A 47 -4.73 -1.12 -9.90
N GLU A 48 -5.35 -2.29 -10.09
CA GLU A 48 -6.68 -2.42 -10.67
C GLU A 48 -7.75 -1.68 -9.86
N TRP A 49 -7.67 -1.76 -8.52
CA TRP A 49 -8.59 -1.05 -7.64
C TRP A 49 -8.39 0.46 -7.68
N LEU A 50 -7.15 0.94 -7.62
CA LEU A 50 -6.81 2.37 -7.66
C LEU A 50 -7.20 2.99 -9.00
N GLU A 51 -7.01 2.29 -10.11
CA GLU A 51 -7.45 2.76 -11.42
C GLU A 51 -8.99 2.92 -11.47
N LYS A 52 -9.71 1.95 -10.92
CA LYS A 52 -11.18 1.99 -10.85
C LYS A 52 -11.69 3.14 -9.99
N GLU A 53 -11.13 3.31 -8.79
CA GLU A 53 -11.66 4.25 -7.79
C GLU A 53 -11.11 5.67 -7.94
N LEU A 54 -9.82 5.82 -8.26
CA LEU A 54 -9.14 7.12 -8.37
C LEU A 54 -9.02 7.64 -9.80
N LYS A 55 -9.37 6.82 -10.81
CA LYS A 55 -9.18 7.15 -12.24
C LYS A 55 -7.72 7.39 -12.63
N ALA A 56 -6.77 7.03 -11.77
CA ALA A 56 -5.35 7.12 -12.06
C ALA A 56 -4.90 5.83 -12.77
N SER A 57 -4.39 5.96 -13.99
CA SER A 57 -3.85 4.81 -14.74
C SER A 57 -2.78 4.09 -13.91
N ASN A 58 -2.68 2.76 -14.07
CA ASN A 58 -1.80 1.93 -13.27
C ASN A 58 -0.29 2.23 -13.46
N ASP A 59 0.06 2.92 -14.56
CA ASP A 59 1.42 3.43 -14.82
C ASP A 59 1.69 4.83 -14.22
N ARG A 60 0.72 5.42 -13.53
CA ARG A 60 0.80 6.76 -12.91
C ARG A 60 0.92 6.70 -11.40
N GLY A 61 1.62 5.73 -10.84
CA GLY A 61 1.83 5.69 -9.41
C GLY A 61 2.89 4.72 -8.96
N TYR A 62 3.22 4.82 -7.67
CA TYR A 62 4.12 3.89 -7.00
C TYR A 62 3.42 3.26 -5.81
N ILE A 63 3.69 1.97 -5.59
CA ILE A 63 3.31 1.23 -4.39
C ILE A 63 4.59 0.82 -3.67
N PHE A 64 4.84 1.43 -2.51
CA PHE A 64 5.96 1.11 -1.66
C PHE A 64 5.55 0.02 -0.67
N TYR A 65 6.39 -1.02 -0.53
CA TYR A 65 6.16 -2.11 0.41
C TYR A 65 7.17 -2.08 1.54
N TYR A 66 6.68 -2.01 2.76
CA TYR A 66 7.49 -1.98 3.98
C TYR A 66 7.24 -3.25 4.79
N GLY A 67 8.21 -4.16 4.75
CA GLY A 67 8.21 -5.34 5.61
C GLY A 67 8.48 -4.93 7.06
N VAL A 68 7.65 -5.39 7.98
CA VAL A 68 7.85 -5.14 9.42
C VAL A 68 8.23 -6.43 10.13
N ASP A 69 9.21 -6.33 11.02
CA ASP A 69 9.52 -7.40 11.97
C ASP A 69 8.41 -7.50 13.02
N PRO A 70 7.79 -8.69 13.24
CA PRO A 70 6.80 -8.91 14.30
C PRO A 70 7.20 -8.40 15.68
N ALA A 71 8.51 -8.43 16.02
CA ALA A 71 9.02 -7.95 17.29
C ALA A 71 8.87 -6.42 17.46
N ASN A 72 8.61 -5.67 16.39
CA ASN A 72 8.46 -4.22 16.41
C ASN A 72 7.00 -3.75 16.27
N VAL A 73 6.02 -4.67 16.33
CA VAL A 73 4.60 -4.33 16.19
C VAL A 73 3.87 -4.55 17.50
N GLY A 74 3.38 -3.47 18.11
CA GLY A 74 2.53 -3.55 19.31
C GLY A 74 1.11 -4.01 18.96
N TYR A 75 0.58 -4.99 19.69
CA TYR A 75 -0.79 -5.49 19.55
C TYR A 75 -1.31 -6.06 20.88
N LYS A 76 -2.55 -5.70 21.26
CA LYS A 76 -3.21 -6.17 22.50
C LYS A 76 -2.37 -6.00 23.79
N GLY A 77 -1.59 -4.94 23.88
CA GLY A 77 -0.72 -4.68 25.04
C GLY A 77 0.55 -5.52 25.11
N SER A 78 0.90 -6.24 24.04
CA SER A 78 2.17 -6.95 23.87
C SER A 78 2.80 -6.62 22.51
N LEU A 79 3.90 -7.28 22.16
CA LEU A 79 4.48 -7.29 20.82
C LEU A 79 3.98 -8.53 20.06
N ILE A 80 3.67 -8.41 18.77
CA ILE A 80 3.20 -9.54 17.95
C ILE A 80 4.21 -10.69 17.99
N GLY A 81 5.51 -10.39 17.97
CA GLY A 81 6.57 -11.41 18.10
C GLY A 81 6.60 -12.18 19.42
N GLN A 82 5.77 -11.81 20.40
CA GLN A 82 5.70 -12.42 21.74
C GLN A 82 4.33 -13.06 22.04
N LEU A 83 3.43 -13.10 21.05
CA LEU A 83 2.07 -13.63 21.17
C LEU A 83 1.91 -15.04 20.59
#